data_AF-Q0GK03-F1
#
_entry.id   AF-Q0GK03-F1
#
_cell.length_a   1.000
_cell.length_b   1.000
_cell.length_c   1.000
_cell.angle_alpha   90.00
_cell.angle_beta   90.00
_cell.angle_gamma   90.00
#
_symmetry.space_group_name_H-M   'P 1'
#
loop_
_entity.id
_entity.type
_entity.pdbx_description
1 polymer ?
#
loop_
_entity_poly.entity_id
_entity_poly.type
_entity_poly.pdbx_seq_one_letter_code
_entity_poly.pdbx_strand_id
1 'polypeptide(L)'
;GALDGTHIRASVSKSMEAAFHGRKSFPTQNVMAAVDFNLRFTYVLAGWEGRAHDATVLADAIERENGISIPEGKYHLRSIICLYPTKNQCHQCVRHLFGKFYLVDARYGAKPGFIPPFRGVRYHLNEWGNNPPLKEKELFNSRH
;
A
#
# COMPACT_ATOMS: atom_id res chain seq x y z
N GLY A 1 -5.27 2.33 8.02
CA GLY A 1 -3.98 3.00 7.83
C GLY A 1 -3.54 2.86 6.39
N ALA A 2 -2.35 3.34 6.06
CA ALA A 2 -1.73 3.14 4.74
C ALA A 2 -0.33 2.55 4.91
N LEU A 3 0.12 1.77 3.94
CA LEU A 3 1.48 1.23 3.88
C LEU A 3 1.98 1.34 2.45
N ASP A 4 3.20 1.86 2.30
CA ASP A 4 3.86 1.93 1.01
C ASP A 4 5.39 1.83 1.12
N GLY A 5 6.02 1.49 0.01
CA GLY A 5 7.47 1.42 -0.15
C GLY A 5 7.94 2.64 -0.92
N THR A 6 8.92 3.36 -0.37
CA THR A 6 9.49 4.55 -1.00
C THR A 6 11.00 4.43 -1.14
N HIS A 7 11.53 4.96 -2.24
CA HIS A 7 12.96 4.92 -2.50
C HIS A 7 13.58 6.25 -2.11
N ILE A 8 14.45 6.23 -1.11
CA ILE A 8 15.23 7.40 -0.69
C ILE A 8 16.70 7.21 -1.04
N ARG A 9 17.43 8.32 -1.12
CA ARG A 9 18.89 8.28 -1.30
C ARG A 9 19.54 7.55 -0.12
N ALA A 10 20.46 6.63 -0.40
CA ALA A 10 21.26 5.96 0.60
C ALA A 10 22.65 6.62 0.68
N SER A 11 23.14 6.83 1.90
CA SER A 11 24.55 7.15 2.15
C SER A 11 25.22 5.88 2.64
N VAL A 12 26.05 5.29 1.78
CA VAL A 12 26.70 4.00 2.03
C VAL A 12 28.18 4.08 1.72
N SER A 13 28.98 3.20 2.31
CA SER A 13 30.40 3.09 1.97
C SER A 13 30.58 2.60 0.53
N LYS A 14 31.71 2.94 -0.10
CA LYS A 14 32.03 2.52 -1.47
C LYS A 14 31.95 1.00 -1.67
N SER A 15 32.32 0.22 -0.65
CA SER A 15 32.24 -1.24 -0.67
C SER A 15 30.80 -1.77 -0.75
N MET A 16 29.83 -1.03 -0.22
CA MET A 16 28.41 -1.40 -0.23
C MET A 16 27.64 -0.79 -1.40
N GLU A 17 28.23 0.21 -2.08
CA GLU A 17 27.54 1.03 -3.08
C GLU A 17 26.90 0.20 -4.21
N ALA A 18 27.55 -0.88 -4.63
CA ALA A 18 27.05 -1.78 -5.67
C ALA A 18 25.69 -2.41 -5.29
N ALA A 19 25.51 -2.79 -4.03
CA ALA A 19 24.28 -3.40 -3.52
C ALA A 19 23.10 -2.40 -3.50
N PHE A 20 23.40 -1.13 -3.20
CA PHE A 20 22.38 -0.06 -3.15
C PHE A 20 22.17 0.64 -4.50
N HIS A 21 22.87 0.21 -5.55
CA HIS A 21 22.76 0.82 -6.86
C HIS A 21 21.43 0.47 -7.52
N GLY A 22 20.51 1.43 -7.59
CA GLY A 22 19.16 1.24 -8.10
C GLY A 22 19.00 1.51 -9.60
N ARG A 23 17.79 1.95 -9.99
CA ARG A 23 17.49 2.51 -11.32
C ARG A 23 17.90 3.99 -11.46
N LYS A 24 18.25 4.64 -10.35
CA LYS A 24 18.68 6.03 -10.31
C LYS A 24 20.20 6.11 -10.42
N SER A 25 20.72 7.27 -10.82
CA SER A 25 22.16 7.53 -10.93
C SER A 25 22.92 7.56 -9.59
N PHE A 26 22.19 7.43 -8.48
CA PHE A 26 22.74 7.43 -7.12
C PHE A 26 22.24 6.21 -6.35
N PRO A 27 22.99 5.75 -5.33
CA PRO A 27 22.55 4.68 -4.45
C PRO A 27 21.25 5.02 -3.75
N THR A 28 20.32 4.08 -3.73
CA THR A 28 19.01 4.22 -3.11
C THR A 28 18.77 3.07 -2.15
N GLN A 29 17.94 3.30 -1.14
CA GLN A 29 17.39 2.25 -0.29
C GLN A 29 15.87 2.27 -0.39
N ASN A 30 15.25 1.10 -0.34
CA ASN A 30 13.82 0.97 -0.18
C ASN A 30 13.49 1.11 1.31
N VAL A 31 12.62 2.07 1.63
CA VAL A 31 12.09 2.30 2.96
C VAL A 31 10.61 2.01 2.92
N MET A 32 10.17 1.04 3.70
CA MET A 32 8.75 0.76 3.85
C MET A 32 8.23 1.45 5.10
N ALA A 33 7.10 2.14 4.97
CA ALA A 33 6.48 2.83 6.09
C ALA A 33 4.99 2.50 6.17
N ALA A 34 4.49 2.41 7.39
CA ALA A 34 3.07 2.21 7.66
C ALA A 34 2.55 3.28 8.62
N VAL A 35 1.39 3.83 8.32
CA VAL A 35 0.73 4.88 9.11
C VAL A 35 -0.66 4.44 9.57
N ASP A 36 -1.09 4.93 10.73
CA ASP A 36 -2.46 4.75 11.21
C ASP A 36 -3.46 5.68 10.48
N PHE A 37 -4.71 5.70 10.93
CA PHE A 37 -5.75 6.58 10.36
C PHE A 37 -5.58 8.06 10.70
N ASN A 38 -4.72 8.38 11.68
CA ASN A 38 -4.34 9.75 12.03
C ASN A 38 -3.05 10.19 11.33
N LEU A 39 -2.58 9.40 10.35
CA LEU A 39 -1.35 9.62 9.59
C LEU A 39 -0.07 9.60 10.46
N ARG A 40 -0.12 8.94 11.61
CA ARG A 40 1.06 8.75 12.47
C ARG A 40 1.80 7.50 12.03
N PHE A 41 3.12 7.60 11.89
CA PHE A 41 3.95 6.42 11.64
C PHE A 41 3.79 5.40 12.77
N THR A 42 3.38 4.20 12.39
CA THR A 42 3.28 3.03 13.27
C THR A 42 4.41 2.04 13.01
N TYR A 43 5.03 2.13 11.83
CA TYR A 43 6.14 1.30 11.44
C TYR A 43 6.99 1.98 10.39
N VAL A 44 8.31 1.86 10.50
CA VAL A 44 9.26 2.25 9.46
C VAL A 44 10.36 1.21 9.43
N LEU A 45 10.65 0.72 8.23
CA LEU A 45 11.76 -0.17 7.96
C LEU A 45 12.63 0.46 6.89
N ALA A 46 13.89 0.66 7.22
CA ALA A 46 14.92 1.14 6.30
C ALA A 46 16.04 0.09 6.16
N GLY A 47 16.99 0.36 5.27
CA GLY A 47 18.20 -0.47 5.07
C GLY A 47 18.11 -1.48 3.93
N TRP A 48 16.95 -1.63 3.29
CA TRP A 48 16.81 -2.49 2.11
C TRP A 48 17.44 -1.87 0.87
N GLU A 49 18.14 -2.68 0.08
CA GLU A 49 18.76 -2.26 -1.17
C GLU A 49 17.75 -1.61 -2.13
N GLY A 50 18.19 -0.62 -2.92
CA GLY A 50 17.33 0.14 -3.82
C GLY A 50 16.70 -0.64 -4.97
N ARG A 51 17.09 -1.91 -5.18
CA ARG A 51 16.45 -2.82 -6.13
C ARG A 51 15.53 -3.83 -5.46
N ALA A 52 15.50 -3.89 -4.13
CA ALA A 52 14.66 -4.80 -3.41
C ALA A 52 13.19 -4.55 -3.77
N HIS A 53 12.49 -5.63 -4.12
CA HIS A 53 11.08 -5.56 -4.44
C HIS A 53 10.28 -5.25 -3.17
N ASP A 54 9.26 -4.40 -3.30
CA ASP A 54 8.35 -4.01 -2.22
C ASP A 54 7.76 -5.24 -1.49
N ALA A 55 7.48 -6.32 -2.22
CA ALA A 55 7.01 -7.58 -1.65
C ALA A 55 8.04 -8.28 -0.74
N THR A 56 9.34 -8.20 -1.08
CA THR A 56 10.43 -8.76 -0.27
C THR A 56 10.60 -7.96 1.01
N VAL A 57 10.58 -6.63 0.91
CA VAL A 57 10.68 -5.71 2.04
C VAL A 57 9.51 -5.89 3.02
N LEU A 58 8.30 -6.11 2.48
CA LEU A 58 7.11 -6.44 3.27
C LEU A 58 7.21 -7.82 3.93
N ALA A 59 7.72 -8.85 3.23
CA ALA A 59 7.84 -10.19 3.80
C ALA A 59 8.74 -10.17 5.05
N ASP A 60 9.92 -9.57 4.94
CA ASP A 60 10.81 -9.38 6.09
C ASP A 60 10.12 -8.58 7.21
N ALA A 61 9.21 -7.65 6.88
CA ALA A 61 8.52 -6.87 7.91
C ALA A 61 7.52 -7.62 8.72
N ILE A 62 6.96 -8.66 8.14
CA ILE A 62 6.02 -9.54 8.79
C ILE A 62 6.78 -10.55 9.66
N GLU A 63 7.94 -11.01 9.18
CA GLU A 63 8.68 -12.12 9.78
C GLU A 63 9.67 -11.69 10.87
N ARG A 64 10.17 -10.45 10.84
CA ARG A 64 11.20 -10.00 11.78
C ARG A 64 10.70 -9.82 13.22
N GLU A 65 11.61 -9.97 14.17
CA GLU A 65 11.38 -9.58 15.57
C GLU A 65 11.07 -8.08 15.64
N ASN A 66 10.02 -7.70 16.37
CA ASN A 66 9.45 -6.35 16.35
C ASN A 66 8.96 -5.91 14.95
N GLY A 67 8.47 -6.86 14.16
CA GLY A 67 7.85 -6.64 12.85
C GLY A 67 6.59 -5.79 12.90
N ILE A 68 6.07 -5.46 11.71
CA ILE A 68 4.85 -4.68 11.57
C ILE A 68 3.66 -5.43 12.19
N SER A 69 2.86 -4.72 12.98
CA SER A 69 1.61 -5.26 13.51
C SER A 69 0.54 -5.28 12.42
N ILE A 70 0.22 -6.45 11.89
CA ILE A 70 -0.87 -6.60 10.92
C ILE A 70 -2.22 -6.62 11.66
N PRO A 71 -3.16 -5.72 11.34
CA PRO A 71 -4.49 -5.79 11.92
C PRO A 71 -5.26 -7.01 11.39
N GLU A 72 -5.98 -7.72 12.28
CA GLU A 72 -6.79 -8.91 11.96
C GLU A 72 -8.10 -8.60 11.23
N GLY A 73 -8.05 -7.67 10.28
CA GLY A 73 -9.21 -7.38 9.46
C GLY A 73 -9.55 -8.53 8.51
N LYS A 74 -10.84 -8.82 8.35
CA LYS A 74 -11.37 -9.68 7.28
C LYS A 74 -12.28 -8.85 6.37
N TYR A 75 -12.03 -8.92 5.06
CA TYR A 75 -12.85 -8.25 4.07
C TYR A 75 -13.43 -9.25 3.06
N HIS A 76 -14.67 -9.04 2.66
CA HIS A 76 -15.21 -9.64 1.44
C HIS A 76 -15.08 -8.62 0.30
N LEU A 77 -14.68 -9.08 -0.89
CA LEU A 77 -14.47 -8.21 -2.07
C LEU A 77 -15.73 -7.41 -2.46
N ARG A 78 -16.94 -7.96 -2.23
CA ARG A 78 -18.21 -7.26 -2.43
C ARG A 78 -18.47 -6.13 -1.42
N SER A 79 -17.74 -6.11 -0.30
CA SER A 79 -17.93 -5.17 0.81
C SER A 79 -17.01 -3.95 0.74
N ILE A 80 -15.84 -4.11 0.11
CA ILE A 80 -14.87 -3.02 -0.11
C ILE A 80 -15.46 -1.92 -1.00
N ILE A 81 -16.19 -2.32 -2.03
CA ILE A 81 -16.88 -1.42 -2.96
C ILE A 81 -17.84 -0.47 -2.23
N CYS A 82 -18.50 -0.94 -1.18
CA CYS A 82 -19.51 -0.18 -0.46
C CYS A 82 -18.94 0.84 0.55
N LEU A 83 -17.62 0.90 0.75
CA LEU A 83 -16.97 1.95 1.57
C LEU A 83 -17.03 3.33 0.92
N TYR A 84 -17.22 3.37 -0.39
CA TYR A 84 -17.21 4.60 -1.16
C TYR A 84 -18.58 4.76 -1.82
N PRO A 85 -19.60 5.21 -1.08
CA PRO A 85 -20.91 5.43 -1.68
C PRO A 85 -20.78 6.43 -2.84
N THR A 86 -21.22 6.01 -4.01
CA THR A 86 -21.76 6.92 -5.03
C THR A 86 -22.92 7.67 -4.39
N LYS A 87 -23.09 8.94 -4.74
CA LYS A 87 -24.12 9.81 -4.16
C LYS A 87 -25.48 9.10 -4.24
N ASN A 88 -26.02 8.73 -3.08
CA ASN A 88 -27.29 8.04 -2.78
C ASN A 88 -27.18 6.55 -2.39
N GLN A 89 -27.18 6.36 -1.07
CA GLN A 89 -27.65 5.18 -0.32
C GLN A 89 -26.89 3.85 -0.48
N CYS A 90 -26.09 3.49 0.54
CA CYS A 90 -26.23 2.16 1.14
C CYS A 90 -25.84 2.18 2.63
N HIS A 91 -26.77 2.57 3.51
CA HIS A 91 -26.61 2.38 4.97
C HIS A 91 -26.59 0.89 5.38
N GLN A 92 -26.88 -0.04 4.47
CA GLN A 92 -26.95 -1.48 4.76
C GLN A 92 -25.66 -2.25 4.45
N CYS A 93 -24.71 -1.67 3.71
CA CYS A 93 -23.59 -2.41 3.13
C CYS A 93 -22.28 -2.37 3.95
N VAL A 94 -22.20 -1.54 5.00
CA VAL A 94 -21.02 -1.39 5.87
C VAL A 94 -20.79 -2.63 6.77
N ARG A 95 -21.77 -3.55 6.84
CA ARG A 95 -21.80 -4.69 7.79
C ARG A 95 -20.80 -5.83 7.51
N HIS A 96 -19.88 -5.70 6.56
CA HIS A 96 -19.03 -6.83 6.14
C HIS A 96 -17.53 -6.52 6.07
N LEU A 97 -17.13 -5.31 6.47
CA LEU A 97 -15.73 -5.01 6.78
C LEU A 97 -15.58 -5.05 8.28
N PHE A 98 -15.02 -6.15 8.78
CA PHE A 98 -14.73 -6.29 10.19
C PHE A 98 -13.24 -6.13 10.40
N GLY A 99 -12.88 -5.21 11.29
CA GLY A 99 -11.50 -4.95 11.70
C GLY A 99 -10.83 -3.80 10.95
N LYS A 100 -9.52 -3.66 11.17
CA LYS A 100 -8.66 -2.61 10.60
C LYS A 100 -7.83 -3.19 9.46
N PHE A 101 -7.40 -2.34 8.53
CA PHE A 101 -6.59 -2.72 7.38
C PHE A 101 -5.58 -1.61 7.02
N TYR A 102 -4.55 -1.99 6.30
CA TYR A 102 -3.67 -1.08 5.55
C TYR A 102 -4.12 -1.02 4.08
N LEU A 103 -4.34 0.19 3.57
CA LEU A 103 -4.35 0.43 2.13
C LEU A 103 -2.90 0.31 1.62
N VAL A 104 -2.71 -0.44 0.54
CA VAL A 104 -1.37 -0.70 -0.03
C VAL A 104 -1.34 -0.43 -1.53
N ASP A 105 -0.17 -0.12 -2.07
CA ASP A 105 0.00 0.02 -3.52
C ASP A 105 -0.32 -1.28 -4.29
N ALA A 106 -0.63 -1.18 -5.59
CA ALA A 106 -0.94 -2.30 -6.49
C ALA A 106 0.16 -3.39 -6.55
N ARG A 107 1.41 -2.99 -6.23
CA ARG A 107 2.57 -3.89 -6.15
C ARG A 107 2.48 -4.88 -5.01
N TYR A 108 1.69 -4.56 -3.98
CA TYR A 108 1.44 -5.45 -2.86
C TYR A 108 0.26 -6.38 -3.21
N GLY A 109 0.45 -7.68 -3.02
CA GLY A 109 -0.61 -8.65 -3.22
C GLY A 109 -1.72 -8.49 -2.18
N ALA A 110 -2.96 -8.85 -2.54
CA ALA A 110 -4.09 -8.90 -1.62
C ALA A 110 -3.89 -10.01 -0.57
N LYS A 111 -3.93 -9.66 0.72
CA LYS A 111 -3.78 -10.59 1.85
C LYS A 111 -4.59 -10.10 3.05
N PRO A 112 -4.89 -10.94 4.06
CA PRO A 112 -5.50 -10.47 5.31
C PRO A 112 -4.75 -9.26 5.89
N GLY A 113 -5.47 -8.22 6.29
CA GLY A 113 -4.90 -6.96 6.77
C GLY A 113 -4.42 -5.96 5.70
N PHE A 114 -4.34 -6.35 4.41
CA PHE A 114 -3.86 -5.48 3.32
C PHE A 114 -4.87 -5.40 2.17
N ILE A 115 -5.22 -4.19 1.77
CA ILE A 115 -6.16 -3.95 0.66
C ILE A 115 -5.43 -3.19 -0.44
N PRO A 116 -5.07 -3.84 -1.58
CA PRO A 116 -4.56 -3.16 -2.76
C PRO A 116 -5.70 -2.61 -3.63
N PRO A 117 -5.42 -1.72 -4.60
CA PRO A 117 -6.37 -1.35 -5.64
C PRO A 117 -6.80 -2.58 -6.48
N PHE A 118 -8.00 -2.51 -7.06
CA PHE A 118 -8.49 -3.54 -7.97
C PHE A 118 -7.62 -3.59 -9.24
N ARG A 119 -7.09 -4.78 -9.55
CA ARG A 119 -6.31 -5.02 -10.77
C ARG A 119 -7.17 -4.98 -12.02
N GLY A 120 -6.58 -4.55 -13.14
CA GLY A 120 -7.28 -4.43 -14.44
C GLY A 120 -8.32 -3.32 -14.48
N VAL A 121 -8.27 -2.41 -13.51
CA VAL A 121 -9.12 -1.21 -13.39
C VAL A 121 -8.19 -0.02 -13.30
N ARG A 122 -8.57 1.12 -13.90
CA ARG A 122 -7.82 2.38 -13.82
C ARG A 122 -7.51 2.72 -12.35
N TYR A 123 -6.33 3.28 -12.09
CA TYR A 123 -5.81 3.54 -10.74
C TYR A 123 -4.99 4.82 -10.68
N HIS A 124 -4.22 5.13 -11.71
CA HIS A 124 -3.30 6.26 -11.69
C HIS A 124 -4.06 7.59 -11.74
N LEU A 125 -3.62 8.56 -10.95
CA LEU A 125 -4.26 9.87 -10.83
C LEU A 125 -4.44 10.59 -12.18
N ASN A 126 -3.52 10.37 -13.13
CA ASN A 126 -3.57 10.95 -14.47
C ASN A 126 -4.68 10.37 -15.37
N GLU A 127 -5.32 9.27 -14.98
CA GLU A 127 -6.39 8.62 -15.76
C GLU A 127 -7.79 9.20 -15.50
N TRP A 128 -7.95 10.06 -14.48
CA TRP A 128 -9.26 10.48 -13.98
C TRP A 128 -9.75 11.84 -14.48
N GLY A 129 -8.86 12.77 -14.85
CA GLY A 129 -9.15 14.19 -15.17
C GLY A 129 -10.60 14.52 -15.54
N ASN A 130 -10.94 14.43 -16.84
CA ASN A 130 -12.32 14.60 -17.34
C ASN A 130 -13.09 13.28 -17.48
N ASN A 131 -12.55 12.18 -16.94
CA ASN A 131 -13.07 10.83 -17.13
C ASN A 131 -13.43 10.21 -15.77
N PRO A 132 -14.59 10.58 -15.20
CA PRO A 132 -14.97 10.17 -13.85
C PRO A 132 -15.14 8.65 -13.75
N PRO A 133 -15.01 8.09 -12.53
CA PRO A 133 -15.31 6.69 -12.27
C PRO A 133 -16.75 6.34 -12.68
N LEU A 134 -16.92 5.28 -13.46
CA LEU A 134 -18.23 4.79 -13.93
C LEU A 134 -18.73 3.60 -13.11
N LYS A 135 -17.79 2.82 -12.56
CA LYS A 135 -18.08 1.59 -11.82
C LYS A 135 -17.56 1.67 -10.39
N GLU A 136 -18.17 0.88 -9.54
CA GLU A 136 -17.80 0.65 -8.15
C GLU A 136 -16.29 0.45 -7.91
N LYS A 137 -15.66 -0.42 -8.72
CA LYS A 137 -14.22 -0.68 -8.62
C LYS A 137 -13.36 0.51 -9.05
N GLU A 138 -13.81 1.27 -10.04
CA GLU A 138 -13.15 2.50 -10.45
C GLU A 138 -13.27 3.57 -9.37
N LEU A 139 -14.43 3.65 -8.70
CA LEU A 139 -14.62 4.58 -7.61
C LEU A 139 -13.71 4.24 -6.42
N PHE A 140 -13.60 2.97 -6.07
CA PHE A 140 -12.63 2.50 -5.07
C PHE A 140 -11.21 2.92 -5.46
N ASN A 141 -10.74 2.53 -6.66
CA ASN A 141 -9.38 2.83 -7.10
C ASN A 141 -9.09 4.34 -7.22
N SER A 142 -10.08 5.16 -7.58
CA SER A 142 -9.92 6.62 -7.67
C SER A 142 -9.73 7.31 -6.32
N ARG A 143 -10.13 6.64 -5.23
CA ARG A 143 -10.06 7.12 -3.84
C ARG A 143 -9.01 6.36 -3.01
N HIS A 144 -8.34 5.40 -3.63
CA HIS A 144 -7.27 4.59 -3.04
C HIS A 144 -5.99 5.41 -2.96
#